data_AF-A0A7S2A5G8-F1
#
_entry.id   AF-A0A7S2A5G8-F1
#
_cell.length_a   1.000
_cell.length_b   1.000
_cell.length_c   1.000
_cell.angle_alpha   90.00
_cell.angle_beta   90.00
_cell.angle_gamma   90.00
#
_symmetry.space_group_name_H-M   'P 1'
#
loop_
_entity.id
_entity.type
_entity.pdbx_description
1 polymer ?
#
loop_
_entity_poly.entity_id
_entity_poly.type
_entity_poly.pdbx_seq_one_letter_code
_entity_poly.pdbx_strand_id
1 'polypeptide(L)'
;MKLLFSTIIISSFLNCALADSFNFEHIGQSPRGSDVPTSRNVGYSITYTNKWTAQNHPFRYPSSDPHYSSFLWASHSSDYVMWENGGTATRGIENVAEIGSIGALRGEVQAEQNMGNVLDDVVGSMIGTAFDGATSISNEDLCVDASHPYVSGLGMIAPSPDWFSGAYNVPLRDEKTMTWYRRVRVNVYAWDAGTEDGDNYQFNNPATTGGVISAFMAGDTEDAVFVSRNGDTLRVLPVAELLFELEESSEKCATNTEDPTDTFLITARRSGNLRRRDCEWARGRRRRCRMEIKNEDGEGSGRPVSEQCPVACAGL
;
A
#
# COMPACT_ATOMS: atom_id res chain seq x y z
N MET A 1 51.01 -16.40 22.77
CA MET A 1 50.27 -15.41 21.93
C MET A 1 49.65 -16.18 20.77
N LYS A 2 48.37 -16.58 20.88
CA LYS A 2 47.61 -17.18 19.77
C LYS A 2 46.35 -16.33 19.62
N LEU A 3 46.30 -15.60 18.51
CA LEU A 3 45.18 -14.74 18.13
C LEU A 3 43.97 -15.60 17.77
N LEU A 4 42.82 -15.17 18.27
CA LEU A 4 41.47 -15.63 17.94
C LEU A 4 41.14 -15.27 16.48
N PHE A 5 40.44 -16.16 15.78
CA PHE A 5 39.51 -15.77 14.73
C PHE A 5 38.13 -16.31 15.12
N SER A 6 37.35 -15.43 15.74
CA SER A 6 35.92 -15.62 15.91
C SER A 6 35.27 -15.21 14.59
N THR A 7 34.85 -16.19 13.79
CA THR A 7 34.07 -15.94 12.58
C THR A 7 32.70 -15.42 13.00
N ILE A 8 32.51 -14.11 12.88
CA ILE A 8 31.23 -13.46 13.08
C ILE A 8 30.37 -13.75 11.85
N ILE A 9 29.33 -14.56 12.02
CA ILE A 9 28.26 -14.72 11.02
C ILE A 9 27.38 -13.48 11.12
N ILE A 10 27.71 -12.44 10.36
CA ILE A 10 26.79 -11.35 9.99
C ILE A 10 26.52 -11.54 8.49
N SER A 11 25.49 -12.27 8.09
CA SER A 11 25.22 -12.39 6.64
C SER A 11 23.77 -12.73 6.23
N SER A 12 22.76 -12.32 7.00
CA SER A 12 21.37 -12.45 6.52
C SER A 12 20.47 -11.32 6.98
N PHE A 13 20.60 -10.88 8.22
CA PHE A 13 19.75 -9.79 8.76
C PHE A 13 20.08 -8.40 8.22
N LEU A 14 21.33 -8.14 7.82
CA LEU A 14 21.74 -6.81 7.35
C LEU A 14 21.25 -6.52 5.92
N ASN A 15 21.16 -7.54 5.06
CA ASN A 15 20.71 -7.36 3.67
C ASN A 15 19.20 -7.09 3.58
N CYS A 16 18.38 -7.74 4.43
CA CYS A 16 16.94 -7.48 4.48
C CYS A 16 16.64 -6.04 4.91
N ALA A 17 17.27 -5.58 6.00
CA ALA A 17 17.09 -4.22 6.51
C ALA A 17 17.59 -3.13 5.53
N LEU A 18 18.65 -3.42 4.77
CA LEU A 18 19.13 -2.50 3.73
C LEU A 18 18.14 -2.42 2.56
N ALA A 19 17.63 -3.56 2.07
CA ALA A 19 16.59 -3.59 1.03
C ALA A 19 15.32 -2.82 1.45
N ASP A 20 14.89 -2.95 2.70
CA ASP A 20 13.75 -2.19 3.22
C ASP A 20 14.03 -0.67 3.29
N SER A 21 15.27 -0.29 3.62
CA SER A 21 15.70 1.12 3.65
C SER A 21 15.81 1.77 2.25
N PHE A 22 16.02 0.98 1.19
CA PHE A 22 16.02 1.49 -0.19
C PHE A 22 14.61 1.75 -0.73
N ASN A 23 13.60 0.99 -0.26
CA ASN A 23 12.23 1.01 -0.78
C ASN A 23 11.31 2.04 -0.09
N PHE A 24 11.63 2.46 1.12
CA PHE A 24 10.68 3.21 1.96
C PHE A 24 11.26 4.53 2.49
N GLU A 25 11.76 5.41 1.60
CA GLU A 25 11.53 6.83 1.86
C GLU A 25 10.05 7.12 1.57
N HIS A 26 9.18 6.69 2.49
CA HIS A 26 7.83 7.19 2.58
C HIS A 26 7.91 8.67 2.89
N ILE A 27 7.90 9.46 1.83
CA ILE A 27 7.69 10.88 1.97
C ILE A 27 6.17 11.05 2.06
N GLY A 28 5.63 10.74 3.25
CA GLY A 28 4.32 11.19 3.69
C GLY A 28 4.33 12.70 3.88
N GLN A 29 4.64 13.45 2.81
CA GLN A 29 4.67 14.91 2.85
C GLN A 29 3.29 15.44 2.54
N SER A 30 2.67 15.97 3.58
CA SER A 30 2.04 17.27 3.44
C SER A 30 2.61 18.20 4.51
N PRO A 31 3.05 19.42 4.16
CA PRO A 31 3.44 20.45 5.14
C PRO A 31 2.36 20.77 6.19
N ARG A 32 1.12 20.33 5.93
CA ARG A 32 0.04 20.14 6.90
C ARG A 32 -0.58 18.77 6.63
N GLY A 33 -0.56 17.83 7.57
CA GLY A 33 -1.34 16.58 7.44
C GLY A 33 -2.77 16.89 6.97
N SER A 34 -3.46 15.95 6.32
CA SER A 34 -4.88 16.20 6.07
C SER A 34 -5.59 16.35 7.42
N ASP A 35 -6.58 17.22 7.51
CA ASP A 35 -7.46 17.33 8.67
C ASP A 35 -8.59 16.28 8.61
N VAL A 36 -8.50 15.31 7.70
CA VAL A 36 -9.53 14.28 7.50
C VAL A 36 -9.29 13.14 8.50
N PRO A 37 -10.20 12.92 9.46
CA PRO A 37 -10.05 11.86 10.45
C PRO A 37 -10.28 10.49 9.80
N THR A 38 -9.62 9.46 10.33
CA THR A 38 -9.75 8.09 9.81
C THR A 38 -11.08 7.43 10.13
N SER A 39 -11.94 8.08 10.93
CA SER A 39 -13.34 7.69 11.09
C SER A 39 -14.17 7.91 9.82
N ARG A 40 -13.62 8.58 8.80
CA ARG A 40 -14.24 8.71 7.48
C ARG A 40 -13.56 7.75 6.53
N ASN A 41 -14.36 6.96 5.81
CA ASN A 41 -13.91 6.25 4.63
C ASN A 41 -13.59 7.29 3.54
N VAL A 42 -12.49 7.08 2.83
CA VAL A 42 -12.00 8.00 1.80
C VAL A 42 -11.53 7.24 0.59
N GLY A 43 -11.52 7.91 -0.56
CA GLY A 43 -10.87 7.41 -1.76
C GLY A 43 -9.45 7.94 -1.87
N TYR A 44 -8.58 7.16 -2.50
CA TYR A 44 -7.30 7.65 -3.00
C TYR A 44 -7.19 7.40 -4.51
N SER A 45 -6.78 8.43 -5.24
CA SER A 45 -6.32 8.27 -6.60
C SER A 45 -4.87 7.77 -6.57
N ILE A 46 -4.55 6.83 -7.47
CA ILE A 46 -3.21 6.23 -7.57
C ILE A 46 -2.59 6.66 -8.89
N THR A 47 -1.44 7.31 -8.82
CA THR A 47 -0.64 7.70 -9.99
C THR A 47 0.70 6.99 -9.94
N TYR A 48 0.97 6.13 -10.92
CA TYR A 48 2.27 5.47 -11.12
C TYR A 48 2.97 6.15 -12.29
N THR A 49 4.07 6.87 -12.03
CA THR A 49 4.82 7.61 -13.06
C THR A 49 6.07 6.82 -13.46
N ASN A 50 6.14 6.38 -14.72
CA ASN A 50 7.24 5.57 -15.20
C ASN A 50 8.58 6.34 -15.17
N LYS A 51 9.58 5.74 -14.54
CA LYS A 51 11.00 6.15 -14.58
C LYS A 51 11.89 5.10 -15.26
N TRP A 52 11.35 3.93 -15.61
CA TRP A 52 12.01 2.88 -16.39
C TRP A 52 12.05 3.26 -17.86
N THR A 53 13.15 3.90 -18.25
CA THR A 53 13.42 4.42 -19.57
C THR A 53 14.82 4.00 -20.04
N ALA A 54 15.06 4.03 -21.36
CA ALA A 54 16.40 3.78 -21.91
C ALA A 54 17.45 4.77 -21.40
N GLN A 55 17.03 5.98 -21.00
CA GLN A 55 17.92 6.99 -20.43
C GLN A 55 18.30 6.65 -18.98
N ASN A 56 17.34 6.25 -18.15
CA ASN A 56 17.58 6.00 -16.73
C ASN A 56 18.17 4.60 -16.49
N HIS A 57 17.78 3.61 -17.31
CA HIS A 57 18.18 2.21 -17.17
C HIS A 57 18.74 1.68 -18.50
N PRO A 58 19.89 2.22 -18.97
CA PRO A 58 20.40 1.97 -20.33
C PRO A 58 20.91 0.56 -20.56
N PHE A 59 21.35 -0.14 -19.51
CA PHE A 59 21.93 -1.47 -19.64
C PHE A 59 20.90 -2.45 -20.21
N ARG A 60 21.15 -2.90 -21.45
CA ARG A 60 20.32 -3.86 -22.20
C ARG A 60 18.83 -3.48 -22.32
N TYR A 61 18.48 -2.20 -22.18
CA TYR A 61 17.10 -1.74 -22.27
C TYR A 61 16.41 -2.30 -23.53
N PRO A 62 15.18 -2.85 -23.43
CA PRO A 62 14.53 -3.52 -24.56
C PRO A 62 14.28 -2.56 -25.73
N SER A 63 14.73 -2.94 -26.92
CA SER A 63 14.49 -2.15 -28.14
C SER A 63 13.08 -2.35 -28.72
N SER A 64 12.35 -3.38 -28.27
CA SER A 64 11.03 -3.73 -28.76
C SER A 64 10.08 -3.90 -27.59
N ASP A 65 8.99 -3.13 -27.61
CA ASP A 65 7.86 -3.22 -26.69
C ASP A 65 8.20 -3.29 -25.19
N PRO A 66 9.08 -2.42 -24.64
CA PRO A 66 9.22 -2.30 -23.19
C PRO A 66 7.92 -1.74 -22.60
N HIS A 67 7.25 -2.47 -21.70
CA HIS A 67 5.96 -2.07 -21.15
C HIS A 67 5.75 -2.58 -19.72
N TYR A 68 4.68 -2.10 -19.09
CA TYR A 68 4.14 -2.70 -17.88
C TYR A 68 2.84 -3.42 -18.21
N SER A 69 2.55 -4.52 -17.50
CA SER A 69 1.19 -5.07 -17.51
C SER A 69 0.21 -4.13 -16.81
N SER A 70 -1.08 -4.49 -16.80
CA SER A 70 -2.01 -3.89 -15.86
C SER A 70 -1.52 -4.12 -14.43
N PHE A 71 -1.75 -3.12 -13.57
CA PHE A 71 -1.48 -3.18 -12.14
C PHE A 71 -2.76 -3.56 -11.40
N LEU A 72 -2.63 -4.41 -10.38
CA LEU A 72 -3.68 -4.61 -9.38
C LEU A 72 -3.26 -3.92 -8.09
N TRP A 73 -4.13 -3.07 -7.56
CA TRP A 73 -3.96 -2.41 -6.26
C TRP A 73 -5.08 -2.84 -5.33
N ALA A 74 -4.77 -3.07 -4.06
CA ALA A 74 -5.75 -3.40 -3.04
C ALA A 74 -5.48 -2.64 -1.74
N SER A 75 -6.55 -2.20 -1.10
CA SER A 75 -6.51 -1.64 0.25
C SER A 75 -6.81 -2.72 1.27
N HIS A 76 -6.02 -2.80 2.34
CA HIS A 76 -6.06 -3.95 3.23
C HIS A 76 -5.66 -3.65 4.67
N SER A 77 -6.02 -4.57 5.56
CA SER A 77 -5.62 -4.58 6.97
C SER A 77 -4.19 -5.08 7.12
N SER A 78 -3.64 -5.02 8.33
CA SER A 78 -2.33 -5.62 8.64
C SER A 78 -2.32 -7.15 8.59
N ASP A 79 -3.48 -7.80 8.52
CA ASP A 79 -3.60 -9.27 8.55
C ASP A 79 -3.45 -9.89 7.15
N TYR A 80 -3.46 -9.07 6.10
CA TYR A 80 -3.17 -9.47 4.72
C TYR A 80 -1.82 -8.93 4.27
N VAL A 81 -1.03 -9.81 3.65
CA VAL A 81 0.20 -9.47 2.95
C VAL A 81 0.04 -9.93 1.51
N MET A 82 -0.07 -8.98 0.58
CA MET A 82 -0.12 -9.31 -0.85
C MET A 82 1.20 -9.94 -1.27
N TRP A 83 2.31 -9.26 -0.98
CA TRP A 83 3.67 -9.72 -1.20
C TRP A 83 4.62 -8.92 -0.31
N GLU A 84 5.81 -9.45 -0.04
CA GLU A 84 6.87 -8.76 0.69
C GLU A 84 8.24 -9.33 0.32
N ASN A 85 9.31 -8.60 0.62
CA ASN A 85 10.67 -9.07 0.43
C ASN A 85 10.95 -10.34 1.24
N GLY A 86 11.51 -11.37 0.61
CA GLY A 86 11.76 -12.67 1.22
C GLY A 86 10.51 -13.57 1.32
N GLY A 87 9.33 -13.06 0.94
CA GLY A 87 8.11 -13.86 0.83
C GLY A 87 8.12 -14.78 -0.39
N THR A 88 7.28 -15.81 -0.39
CA THR A 88 7.09 -16.69 -1.56
C THR A 88 6.00 -16.10 -2.46
N ALA A 89 6.27 -15.99 -3.76
CA ALA A 89 5.26 -15.61 -4.73
C ALA A 89 4.09 -16.62 -4.73
N THR A 90 2.86 -16.11 -4.60
CA THR A 90 1.65 -16.90 -4.83
C THR A 90 1.52 -17.22 -6.32
N ARG A 91 0.61 -18.15 -6.66
CA ARG A 91 0.29 -18.42 -8.07
C ARG A 91 -0.23 -17.16 -8.78
N GLY A 92 -0.93 -16.28 -8.06
CA GLY A 92 -1.32 -14.97 -8.54
C GLY A 92 -0.14 -14.10 -8.92
N ILE A 93 0.85 -13.96 -8.03
CA ILE A 93 2.04 -13.12 -8.25
C ILE A 93 2.89 -13.66 -9.40
N GLU A 94 3.16 -14.97 -9.42
CA GLU A 94 3.88 -15.65 -10.51
C GLU A 94 3.25 -15.33 -11.88
N ASN A 95 1.93 -15.46 -11.99
CA ASN A 95 1.22 -15.12 -13.24
C ASN A 95 1.31 -13.64 -13.62
N VAL A 96 1.36 -12.73 -12.64
CA VAL A 96 1.58 -11.31 -12.93
C VAL A 96 3.00 -11.11 -13.42
N ALA A 97 3.98 -11.64 -12.71
CA ALA A 97 5.40 -11.45 -12.97
C ALA A 97 5.87 -12.02 -14.32
N GLU A 98 5.35 -13.18 -14.73
CA GLU A 98 5.82 -13.87 -15.96
C GLU A 98 4.99 -13.50 -17.20
N ILE A 99 3.66 -13.33 -17.05
CA ILE A 99 2.74 -13.20 -18.19
C ILE A 99 1.78 -12.02 -18.08
N GLY A 100 1.92 -11.17 -17.05
CA GLY A 100 1.10 -9.97 -16.87
C GLY A 100 -0.37 -10.25 -16.55
N SER A 101 -0.72 -11.47 -16.16
CA SER A 101 -2.11 -11.90 -15.94
C SER A 101 -2.52 -11.72 -14.48
N ILE A 102 -3.37 -10.72 -14.23
CA ILE A 102 -3.86 -10.40 -12.88
C ILE A 102 -5.01 -11.30 -12.41
N GLY A 103 -5.54 -12.19 -13.25
CA GLY A 103 -6.78 -12.93 -12.96
C GLY A 103 -6.70 -13.81 -11.71
N ALA A 104 -5.60 -14.55 -11.55
CA ALA A 104 -5.38 -15.40 -10.38
C ALA A 104 -5.17 -14.57 -9.10
N LEU A 105 -4.32 -13.53 -9.18
CA LEU A 105 -4.09 -12.62 -8.05
C LEU A 105 -5.37 -11.91 -7.61
N ARG A 106 -6.21 -11.47 -8.56
CA ARG A 106 -7.49 -10.86 -8.23
C ARG A 106 -8.43 -11.85 -7.52
N GLY A 107 -8.39 -13.12 -7.89
CA GLY A 107 -9.11 -14.18 -7.15
C GLY A 107 -8.62 -14.35 -5.72
N GLU A 108 -7.30 -14.27 -5.49
CA GLU A 108 -6.69 -14.29 -4.14
C GLU A 108 -7.15 -13.07 -3.32
N VAL A 109 -7.10 -11.88 -3.90
CA VAL A 109 -7.59 -10.62 -3.28
C VAL A 109 -9.08 -10.70 -2.94
N GLN A 110 -9.91 -11.24 -3.82
CA GLN A 110 -11.35 -11.42 -3.58
C GLN A 110 -11.64 -12.42 -2.46
N ALA A 111 -10.80 -13.45 -2.30
CA ALA A 111 -10.92 -14.37 -1.16
C ALA A 111 -10.68 -13.63 0.17
N GLU A 112 -9.69 -12.73 0.19
CA GLU A 112 -9.37 -11.89 1.36
C GLU A 112 -10.42 -10.81 1.65
N GLN A 113 -11.07 -10.28 0.60
CA GLN A 113 -12.25 -9.42 0.76
C GLN A 113 -13.39 -10.17 1.49
N ASN A 114 -13.64 -11.43 1.13
CA ASN A 114 -14.66 -12.25 1.82
C ASN A 114 -14.32 -12.54 3.28
N MET A 115 -13.03 -12.49 3.65
CA MET A 115 -12.56 -12.65 5.02
C MET A 115 -12.50 -11.33 5.79
N GLY A 116 -12.70 -10.20 5.11
CA GLY A 116 -12.65 -8.86 5.71
C GLY A 116 -11.23 -8.34 5.95
N ASN A 117 -10.23 -8.87 5.24
CA ASN A 117 -8.84 -8.38 5.31
C ASN A 117 -8.50 -7.39 4.20
N VAL A 118 -9.28 -7.37 3.12
CA VAL A 118 -9.18 -6.41 2.01
C VAL A 118 -10.50 -5.66 1.90
N LEU A 119 -10.46 -4.34 1.71
CA LEU A 119 -11.64 -3.51 1.53
C LEU A 119 -12.03 -3.36 0.06
N ASP A 120 -11.08 -2.96 -0.78
CA ASP A 120 -11.32 -2.60 -2.19
C ASP A 120 -10.13 -3.00 -3.06
N ASP A 121 -10.39 -3.22 -4.35
CA ASP A 121 -9.38 -3.47 -5.37
C ASP A 121 -9.64 -2.64 -6.62
N VAL A 122 -8.59 -2.07 -7.20
CA VAL A 122 -8.65 -1.31 -8.46
C VAL A 122 -7.59 -1.79 -9.43
N VAL A 123 -7.91 -1.72 -10.72
CA VAL A 123 -6.99 -2.06 -11.81
C VAL A 123 -6.51 -0.79 -12.49
N GLY A 124 -5.20 -0.60 -12.49
CA GLY A 124 -4.53 0.47 -13.24
C GLY A 124 -4.00 -0.04 -14.58
N SER A 125 -4.09 0.79 -15.61
CA SER A 125 -3.40 0.53 -16.89
C SER A 125 -2.53 1.73 -17.25
N MET A 126 -1.41 1.49 -17.94
CA MET A 126 -0.55 2.56 -18.43
C MET A 126 -1.24 3.32 -19.57
N ILE A 127 -1.34 4.65 -19.43
CA ILE A 127 -1.90 5.54 -20.45
C ILE A 127 -0.78 6.43 -20.98
N GLY A 128 -0.52 6.38 -22.29
CA GLY A 128 0.47 7.22 -22.94
C GLY A 128 1.12 6.52 -24.13
N THR A 129 1.43 7.30 -25.17
CA THR A 129 2.16 6.83 -26.35
C THR A 129 3.60 7.31 -26.26
N ALA A 130 4.55 6.36 -26.21
CA ALA A 130 5.99 6.51 -25.97
C ALA A 130 6.38 6.41 -24.49
N PHE A 131 7.05 5.29 -24.16
CA PHE A 131 7.31 4.75 -22.83
C PHE A 131 8.18 5.61 -21.89
N ASP A 132 8.53 6.85 -22.24
CA ASP A 132 9.25 7.78 -21.36
C ASP A 132 8.28 8.75 -20.67
N GLY A 133 8.13 8.58 -19.36
CA GLY A 133 7.21 9.39 -18.54
C GLY A 133 5.73 9.03 -18.68
N ALA A 134 5.43 7.84 -19.25
CA ALA A 134 4.10 7.29 -19.25
C ALA A 134 3.57 7.11 -17.82
N THR A 135 2.28 7.36 -17.62
CA THR A 135 1.66 7.34 -16.30
C THR A 135 0.48 6.36 -16.30
N SER A 136 0.39 5.54 -15.27
CA SER A 136 -0.83 4.80 -14.97
C SER A 136 -1.60 5.56 -13.92
N ILE A 137 -2.88 5.74 -14.17
CA ILE A 137 -3.83 6.30 -13.22
C ILE A 137 -4.85 5.20 -12.96
N SER A 138 -5.21 4.97 -11.70
CA SER A 138 -6.39 4.14 -11.42
C SER A 138 -7.62 4.84 -11.99
N ASN A 139 -8.39 4.17 -12.84
CA ASN A 139 -9.60 4.76 -13.45
C ASN A 139 -10.71 5.01 -12.41
N GLU A 140 -10.53 4.49 -11.20
CA GLU A 140 -11.41 4.62 -10.05
C GLU A 140 -10.57 4.90 -8.80
N ASP A 141 -11.20 5.53 -7.81
CA ASP A 141 -10.59 5.70 -6.50
C ASP A 141 -10.51 4.34 -5.78
N LEU A 142 -9.38 4.10 -5.11
CA LEU A 142 -9.23 2.99 -4.18
C LEU A 142 -9.77 3.42 -2.82
N CYS A 143 -10.80 2.74 -2.34
CA CYS A 143 -11.39 3.06 -1.03
C CYS A 143 -10.54 2.53 0.12
N VAL A 144 -10.39 3.33 1.18
CA VAL A 144 -9.72 2.96 2.43
C VAL A 144 -10.54 3.35 3.64
N ASP A 145 -10.37 2.59 4.73
CA ASP A 145 -11.02 2.82 6.02
C ASP A 145 -10.05 2.59 7.19
N ALA A 146 -10.50 2.85 8.42
CA ALA A 146 -9.66 2.72 9.61
C ALA A 146 -9.09 1.30 9.85
N SER A 147 -9.78 0.25 9.38
CA SER A 147 -9.35 -1.15 9.45
C SER A 147 -8.45 -1.57 8.28
N HIS A 148 -8.52 -0.88 7.15
CA HIS A 148 -7.78 -1.17 5.92
C HIS A 148 -6.91 0.02 5.48
N PRO A 149 -5.96 0.50 6.31
CA PRO A 149 -5.20 1.71 6.04
C PRO A 149 -3.98 1.50 5.13
N TYR A 150 -3.68 0.26 4.74
CA TYR A 150 -2.52 -0.08 3.93
C TYR A 150 -2.92 -0.31 2.47
N VAL A 151 -2.00 -0.02 1.55
CA VAL A 151 -2.15 -0.32 0.14
C VAL A 151 -0.96 -1.14 -0.36
N SER A 152 -1.29 -2.20 -1.10
CA SER A 152 -0.32 -3.03 -1.83
C SER A 152 -0.75 -3.18 -3.28
N GLY A 153 0.21 -3.35 -4.17
CA GLY A 153 -0.06 -3.65 -5.57
C GLY A 153 1.20 -3.93 -6.36
N LEU A 154 1.00 -4.55 -7.53
CA LEU A 154 2.08 -4.88 -8.46
C LEU A 154 1.59 -4.94 -9.91
N GLY A 155 2.55 -4.81 -10.83
CA GLY A 155 2.42 -5.06 -12.26
C GLY A 155 3.75 -5.51 -12.86
N MET A 156 3.69 -6.34 -13.89
CA MET A 156 4.86 -6.88 -14.61
C MET A 156 5.71 -5.76 -15.21
N ILE A 157 7.03 -5.93 -15.19
CA ILE A 157 7.95 -5.23 -16.09
C ILE A 157 8.22 -6.16 -17.27
N ALA A 158 7.99 -5.72 -18.50
CA ALA A 158 8.05 -6.58 -19.66
C ALA A 158 8.88 -5.97 -20.80
N PRO A 159 9.67 -6.78 -21.54
CA PRO A 159 9.94 -8.20 -21.28
C PRO A 159 10.79 -8.44 -20.03
N SER A 160 10.52 -9.51 -19.30
CA SER A 160 11.35 -10.01 -18.21
C SER A 160 11.05 -11.50 -17.95
N PRO A 161 11.90 -12.20 -17.19
CA PRO A 161 11.60 -13.55 -16.70
C PRO A 161 10.37 -13.53 -15.78
N ASP A 162 10.53 -12.91 -14.62
CA ASP A 162 9.54 -12.87 -13.55
C ASP A 162 9.65 -11.54 -12.78
N TRP A 163 9.96 -10.45 -13.48
CA TRP A 163 10.18 -9.16 -12.84
C TRP A 163 8.91 -8.33 -12.81
N PHE A 164 8.68 -7.72 -11.66
CA PHE A 164 7.54 -6.82 -11.45
C PHE A 164 7.99 -5.55 -10.73
N SER A 165 7.10 -4.56 -10.70
CA SER A 165 7.24 -3.37 -9.87
C SER A 165 5.96 -3.12 -9.11
N GLY A 166 6.09 -2.52 -7.94
CA GLY A 166 4.96 -2.25 -7.07
C GLY A 166 5.39 -1.71 -5.73
N ALA A 167 4.44 -1.62 -4.82
CA ALA A 167 4.68 -1.35 -3.42
C ALA A 167 3.82 -2.29 -2.57
N TYR A 168 4.30 -2.62 -1.38
CA TYR A 168 3.55 -3.40 -0.40
C TYR A 168 3.44 -2.64 0.92
N ASN A 169 2.33 -2.87 1.64
CA ASN A 169 2.04 -2.34 2.96
C ASN A 169 2.23 -0.82 3.10
N VAL A 170 1.91 -0.03 2.06
CA VAL A 170 2.06 1.44 2.10
C VAL A 170 1.01 2.03 3.05
N PRO A 171 1.41 2.68 4.16
CA PRO A 171 0.45 3.28 5.07
C PRO A 171 -0.10 4.58 4.50
N LEU A 172 -1.43 4.72 4.44
CA LEU A 172 -2.10 5.95 4.04
C LEU A 172 -2.58 6.80 5.23
N ARG A 173 -2.42 6.30 6.45
CA ARG A 173 -2.79 6.97 7.71
C ARG A 173 -1.57 7.38 8.53
N ASP A 174 -1.66 8.54 9.18
CA ASP A 174 -0.79 8.91 10.30
C ASP A 174 -1.27 8.25 11.60
N GLU A 175 -0.51 7.27 12.08
CA GLU A 175 -0.81 6.52 13.32
C GLU A 175 -0.81 7.39 14.60
N LYS A 176 -0.18 8.57 14.58
CA LYS A 176 -0.13 9.46 15.75
C LYS A 176 -1.32 10.41 15.79
N THR A 177 -1.71 10.96 14.65
CA THR A 177 -2.81 11.92 14.56
C THR A 177 -4.15 11.28 14.23
N MET A 178 -4.16 10.01 13.79
CA MET A 178 -5.35 9.30 13.31
C MET A 178 -6.06 10.07 12.19
N THR A 179 -5.25 10.60 11.27
CA THR A 179 -5.72 11.30 10.07
C THR A 179 -5.14 10.67 8.81
N TRP A 180 -5.86 10.80 7.71
CA TRP A 180 -5.41 10.38 6.40
C TRP A 180 -4.27 11.27 5.89
N TYR A 181 -3.27 10.71 5.21
CA TYR A 181 -2.24 11.51 4.54
C TYR A 181 -2.83 12.15 3.29
N ARG A 182 -2.67 13.46 3.09
CA ARG A 182 -3.18 14.10 1.87
C ARG A 182 -2.47 13.58 0.61
N ARG A 183 -1.16 13.31 0.73
CA ARG A 183 -0.32 12.76 -0.32
C ARG A 183 0.69 11.80 0.29
N VAL A 184 0.88 10.66 -0.36
CA VAL A 184 1.97 9.72 -0.08
C VAL A 184 2.75 9.51 -1.35
N ARG A 185 4.05 9.85 -1.34
CA ARG A 185 4.96 9.59 -2.46
C ARG A 185 5.90 8.45 -2.09
N VAL A 186 6.05 7.51 -3.02
CA VAL A 186 6.90 6.33 -2.86
C VAL A 186 7.72 6.16 -4.14
N ASN A 187 9.04 6.08 -4.03
CA ASN A 187 9.86 5.58 -5.12
C ASN A 187 9.75 4.05 -5.12
N VAL A 188 9.39 3.46 -6.27
CA VAL A 188 9.25 2.01 -6.41
C VAL A 188 10.32 1.45 -7.33
N TYR A 189 10.72 0.22 -7.04
CA TYR A 189 11.83 -0.49 -7.66
C TYR A 189 11.35 -1.78 -8.33
N ALA A 190 12.20 -2.35 -9.18
CA ALA A 190 11.96 -3.69 -9.71
C ALA A 190 12.18 -4.74 -8.62
N TRP A 191 11.45 -5.84 -8.74
CA TRP A 191 11.48 -7.02 -7.89
C TRP A 191 11.53 -8.26 -8.77
N ASP A 192 12.28 -9.25 -8.32
CA ASP A 192 12.34 -10.60 -8.89
C ASP A 192 11.38 -11.48 -8.07
N ALA A 193 10.48 -12.21 -8.72
CA ALA A 193 9.48 -13.03 -8.03
C ALA A 193 10.05 -14.35 -7.49
N GLY A 194 11.22 -14.78 -7.97
CA GLY A 194 11.89 -16.02 -7.61
C GLY A 194 11.25 -17.26 -8.26
N THR A 195 10.57 -17.10 -9.40
CA THR A 195 9.85 -18.16 -10.12
C THR A 195 10.45 -18.50 -11.49
N GLU A 196 11.29 -17.64 -12.08
CA GLU A 196 12.08 -17.93 -13.28
C GLU A 196 13.54 -17.46 -13.19
N ASP A 197 14.47 -18.22 -13.78
CA ASP A 197 15.89 -17.87 -13.84
C ASP A 197 16.22 -16.96 -15.04
N GLY A 198 16.50 -15.68 -14.82
CA GLY A 198 17.04 -14.83 -15.90
C GLY A 198 17.75 -13.57 -15.42
N ASP A 199 18.76 -13.13 -16.18
CA ASP A 199 19.59 -11.96 -15.87
C ASP A 199 19.37 -10.77 -16.82
N ASN A 200 18.37 -10.88 -17.70
CA ASN A 200 18.15 -9.94 -18.80
C ASN A 200 16.66 -9.89 -19.21
N TYR A 201 16.27 -8.85 -19.93
CA TYR A 201 14.90 -8.61 -20.38
C TYR A 201 14.45 -9.62 -21.47
N GLN A 202 13.95 -10.79 -21.06
CA GLN A 202 13.55 -11.90 -21.95
C GLN A 202 12.37 -12.69 -21.35
N PHE A 203 11.43 -13.14 -22.20
CA PHE A 203 10.20 -13.84 -21.76
C PHE A 203 10.33 -15.35 -21.53
N ASN A 204 11.38 -16.01 -22.07
CA ASN A 204 11.45 -17.48 -22.10
C ASN A 204 12.65 -17.94 -21.28
N ASN A 205 12.40 -18.33 -20.04
CA ASN A 205 13.45 -18.72 -19.12
C ASN A 205 13.10 -20.04 -18.40
N PRO A 206 14.08 -20.72 -17.78
CA PRO A 206 13.80 -21.89 -16.97
C PRO A 206 13.05 -21.49 -15.69
N ALA A 207 12.01 -22.25 -15.33
CA ALA A 207 11.34 -22.08 -14.05
C ALA A 207 12.25 -22.44 -12.86
N THR A 208 12.09 -21.69 -11.78
CA THR A 208 12.82 -21.84 -10.52
C THR A 208 11.90 -22.40 -9.45
N THR A 209 12.43 -23.22 -8.54
CA THR A 209 11.65 -23.79 -7.43
C THR A 209 12.23 -23.38 -6.09
N GLY A 210 11.39 -22.85 -5.21
CA GLY A 210 11.80 -22.45 -3.85
C GLY A 210 12.54 -21.12 -3.78
N GLY A 211 12.44 -20.29 -4.83
CA GLY A 211 12.85 -18.89 -4.76
C GLY A 211 11.93 -18.06 -3.87
N VAL A 212 12.38 -16.84 -3.59
CA VAL A 212 11.64 -15.84 -2.81
C VAL A 212 11.67 -14.52 -3.56
N ILE A 213 10.65 -13.70 -3.33
CA ILE A 213 10.59 -12.34 -3.85
C ILE A 213 11.80 -11.57 -3.32
N SER A 214 12.56 -10.95 -4.20
CA SER A 214 13.79 -10.27 -3.81
C SER A 214 14.01 -8.96 -4.56
N ALA A 215 14.61 -8.00 -3.85
CA ALA A 215 15.00 -6.74 -4.44
C ALA A 215 16.27 -6.92 -5.29
N PHE A 216 16.34 -6.20 -6.41
CA PHE A 216 17.61 -6.04 -7.11
C PHE A 216 18.60 -5.31 -6.20
N MET A 217 19.86 -5.72 -6.24
CA MET A 217 20.93 -5.15 -5.44
C MET A 217 21.98 -4.56 -6.37
N ALA A 218 22.48 -3.37 -6.04
CA ALA A 218 23.64 -2.83 -6.72
C ALA A 218 24.85 -3.70 -6.36
N GLY A 219 25.36 -4.45 -7.35
CA GLY A 219 26.64 -5.15 -7.24
C GLY A 219 27.82 -4.20 -7.38
N ASP A 220 28.99 -4.76 -7.71
CA ASP A 220 30.22 -3.97 -7.94
C ASP A 220 30.37 -3.47 -9.39
N THR A 221 29.43 -3.83 -10.27
CA THR A 221 29.47 -3.53 -11.70
C THR A 221 28.18 -2.88 -12.20
N GLU A 222 28.30 -2.01 -13.21
CA GLU A 222 27.17 -1.33 -13.87
C GLU A 222 26.47 -2.22 -14.92
N ASP A 223 27.01 -3.40 -15.19
CA ASP A 223 26.50 -4.36 -16.19
C ASP A 223 25.33 -5.21 -15.67
N ALA A 224 24.41 -4.61 -14.92
CA ALA A 224 23.24 -5.26 -14.36
C ALA A 224 21.98 -4.45 -14.65
N VAL A 225 20.86 -5.14 -14.88
CA VAL A 225 19.57 -4.49 -15.05
C VAL A 225 19.22 -3.65 -13.82
N PHE A 226 18.54 -2.53 -14.04
CA PHE A 226 18.12 -1.58 -13.01
C PHE A 226 19.24 -0.87 -12.22
N VAL A 227 20.51 -1.19 -12.46
CA VAL A 227 21.67 -0.55 -11.81
C VAL A 227 22.23 0.55 -12.71
N SER A 228 22.47 1.73 -12.13
CA SER A 228 23.10 2.85 -12.82
C SER A 228 24.15 3.54 -11.93
N ARG A 229 25.17 4.13 -12.56
CA ARG A 229 26.21 4.89 -11.86
C ARG A 229 25.75 6.30 -11.52
N ASN A 230 26.07 6.74 -10.30
CA ASN A 230 26.04 8.14 -9.88
C ASN A 230 27.36 8.52 -9.25
N GLY A 231 28.20 9.22 -10.00
CA GLY A 231 29.59 9.48 -9.61
C GLY A 231 30.36 8.16 -9.45
N ASP A 232 30.91 7.92 -8.26
CA ASP A 232 31.66 6.70 -7.96
C ASP A 232 30.79 5.59 -7.34
N THR A 233 29.49 5.85 -7.12
CA THR A 233 28.57 4.90 -6.48
C THR A 233 27.64 4.25 -7.49
N LEU A 234 27.51 2.93 -7.42
CA LEU A 234 26.45 2.19 -8.09
C LEU A 234 25.22 2.18 -7.19
N ARG A 235 24.05 2.34 -7.80
CA ARG A 235 22.77 2.24 -7.11
C ARG A 235 21.72 1.65 -8.03
N VAL A 236 20.78 0.93 -7.44
CA VAL A 236 19.53 0.61 -8.12
C VAL A 236 18.72 1.90 -8.21
N LEU A 237 18.23 2.23 -9.39
CA LEU A 237 17.35 3.38 -9.58
C LEU A 237 15.88 2.96 -9.44
N PRO A 238 15.01 3.87 -8.97
CA PRO A 238 13.59 3.60 -8.98
C PRO A 238 13.09 3.50 -10.43
N VAL A 239 12.30 2.46 -10.69
CA VAL A 239 11.64 2.23 -11.99
C VAL A 239 10.38 3.07 -12.11
N ALA A 240 9.85 3.61 -11.02
CA ALA A 240 8.78 4.60 -11.03
C ALA A 240 8.66 5.40 -9.73
N GLU A 241 7.76 6.38 -9.76
CA GLU A 241 7.24 7.04 -8.56
C GLU A 241 5.74 6.82 -8.45
N LEU A 242 5.31 6.35 -7.29
CA LEU A 242 3.92 6.30 -6.89
C LEU A 242 3.52 7.58 -6.17
N LEU A 243 2.33 8.08 -6.48
CA LEU A 243 1.63 9.10 -5.73
C LEU A 243 0.22 8.60 -5.41
N PHE A 244 -0.08 8.49 -4.12
CA PHE A 244 -1.43 8.38 -3.61
C PHE A 244 -1.92 9.78 -3.24
N GLU A 245 -3.02 10.25 -3.81
CA GLU A 245 -3.62 11.54 -3.48
C GLU A 245 -5.05 11.34 -2.94
N LEU A 246 -5.34 11.99 -1.81
CA LEU A 246 -6.62 11.84 -1.10
C LEU A 246 -7.77 12.50 -1.87
N GLU A 247 -8.78 11.71 -2.20
CA GLU A 247 -10.02 12.13 -2.88
C GLU A 247 -11.18 12.22 -1.87
N GLU A 248 -11.31 13.38 -1.22
CA GLU A 248 -12.28 13.61 -0.14
C GLU A 248 -13.76 13.55 -0.59
N SER A 249 -14.00 13.65 -1.90
CA SER A 249 -15.33 13.64 -2.53
C SER A 249 -15.60 12.39 -3.36
N SER A 250 -14.85 11.30 -3.15
CA SER A 250 -15.07 10.04 -3.85
C SER A 250 -16.48 9.51 -3.58
N GLU A 251 -17.36 9.55 -4.59
CA GLU A 251 -18.74 9.05 -4.45
C GLU A 251 -18.77 7.53 -4.24
N LYS A 252 -17.80 6.80 -4.83
CA LYS A 252 -17.60 5.35 -4.63
C LYS A 252 -17.35 5.04 -3.15
N CYS A 253 -16.41 5.76 -2.55
CA CYS A 253 -15.96 5.53 -1.18
C CYS A 253 -16.81 6.27 -0.14
N ALA A 254 -17.77 7.10 -0.57
CA ALA A 254 -18.72 7.79 0.29
C ALA A 254 -19.80 6.87 0.90
N THR A 255 -19.74 5.56 0.64
CA THR A 255 -20.72 4.62 1.15
C THR A 255 -20.40 4.20 2.59
N ASN A 256 -21.31 4.60 3.49
CA ASN A 256 -21.48 4.30 4.93
C ASN A 256 -20.96 5.32 5.94
N THR A 257 -21.51 6.54 5.89
CA THR A 257 -21.78 7.34 7.10
C THR A 257 -22.92 6.77 7.96
N GLU A 258 -23.45 5.59 7.61
CA GLU A 258 -24.35 4.79 8.44
C GLU A 258 -23.60 3.58 9.03
N ASP A 259 -22.42 3.79 9.59
CA ASP A 259 -21.85 2.79 10.48
C ASP A 259 -22.76 2.70 11.74
N PRO A 260 -23.38 1.54 12.05
CA PRO A 260 -24.14 1.37 13.28
C PRO A 260 -23.29 1.56 14.55
N THR A 261 -21.95 1.63 14.45
CA THR A 261 -21.06 1.99 15.55
C THR A 261 -20.92 3.50 15.76
N ASP A 262 -21.24 4.31 14.75
CA ASP A 262 -21.23 5.78 14.87
C ASP A 262 -22.54 6.31 15.44
N THR A 263 -23.56 5.44 15.58
CA THR A 263 -24.82 5.77 16.24
C THR A 263 -25.06 4.97 17.52
N PHE A 264 -25.15 5.67 18.64
CA PHE A 264 -25.45 5.09 19.94
C PHE A 264 -26.85 5.49 20.42
N LEU A 265 -27.42 4.67 21.31
CA LEU A 265 -28.71 4.95 21.91
C LEU A 265 -28.55 5.78 23.18
N ILE A 266 -29.33 6.86 23.25
CA ILE A 266 -29.39 7.71 24.44
C ILE A 266 -30.82 7.74 24.96
N THR A 267 -30.99 7.46 26.25
CA THR A 267 -32.28 7.65 26.93
C THR A 267 -32.60 9.14 27.07
N ALA A 268 -33.72 9.58 26.52
CA ALA A 268 -34.20 10.94 26.76
C ALA A 268 -34.79 11.05 28.18
N ARG A 269 -34.17 11.88 29.04
CA ARG A 269 -34.57 12.10 30.46
C ARG A 269 -36.04 12.47 30.71
N ARG A 270 -36.83 12.78 29.67
CA ARG A 270 -38.21 13.22 29.79
C ARG A 270 -39.26 12.24 29.26
N SER A 271 -38.90 11.20 28.53
CA SER A 271 -39.91 10.32 27.90
C SER A 271 -39.63 8.82 28.01
N GLY A 272 -38.51 8.40 28.62
CA GLY A 272 -38.14 6.98 28.71
C GLY A 272 -37.73 6.32 27.38
N ASN A 273 -38.09 6.93 26.25
CA ASN A 273 -37.75 6.42 24.92
C ASN A 273 -36.27 6.58 24.59
N LEU A 274 -35.70 5.51 24.03
CA LEU A 274 -34.36 5.51 23.43
C LEU A 274 -34.39 6.32 22.13
N ARG A 275 -33.33 7.11 21.89
CA ARG A 275 -33.11 7.81 20.63
C ARG A 275 -31.73 7.47 20.10
N ARG A 276 -31.68 7.10 18.81
CA ARG A 276 -30.44 6.94 18.06
C ARG A 276 -29.78 8.31 17.82
N ARG A 277 -28.48 8.41 18.07
CA ARG A 277 -27.67 9.64 17.99
C ARG A 277 -26.28 9.31 17.47
N ASP A 278 -25.77 10.15 16.59
CA ASP A 278 -24.42 10.05 16.05
C ASP A 278 -23.38 10.79 16.92
N CYS A 279 -22.09 10.63 16.60
CA CYS A 279 -21.02 11.38 17.26
C CYS A 279 -21.12 12.92 17.05
N GLU A 280 -21.72 13.40 15.95
CA GLU A 280 -21.98 14.83 15.72
C GLU A 280 -22.87 15.45 16.80
N TRP A 281 -23.80 14.68 17.37
CA TRP A 281 -24.59 15.14 18.50
C TRP A 281 -23.74 15.58 19.69
N ALA A 282 -22.54 15.02 19.90
CA ALA A 282 -21.66 15.39 21.02
C ALA A 282 -20.68 16.53 20.70
N ARG A 283 -20.53 16.90 19.43
CA ARG A 283 -19.45 17.76 18.93
C ARG A 283 -19.38 19.11 19.65
N GLY A 284 -18.22 19.42 20.23
CA GLY A 284 -17.97 20.69 20.93
C GLY A 284 -18.79 20.89 22.22
N ARG A 285 -19.45 19.84 22.74
CA ARG A 285 -20.34 19.94 23.91
C ARG A 285 -19.84 19.08 25.07
N ARG A 286 -19.03 19.67 25.96
CA ARG A 286 -18.42 19.02 27.14
C ARG A 286 -19.37 18.19 27.99
N ARG A 287 -20.62 18.66 28.16
CA ARG A 287 -21.65 17.93 28.93
C ARG A 287 -22.10 16.64 28.25
N ARG A 288 -22.10 16.59 26.92
CA ARG A 288 -22.52 15.41 26.14
C ARG A 288 -21.41 14.37 26.07
N CYS A 289 -20.16 14.82 25.91
CA CYS A 289 -18.97 13.97 25.94
C CYS A 289 -18.79 13.19 27.24
N ARG A 290 -19.28 13.72 28.38
CA ARG A 290 -19.23 13.06 29.69
C ARG A 290 -20.40 12.11 29.98
N MET A 291 -21.37 12.01 29.08
CA MET A 291 -22.51 11.12 29.32
C MET A 291 -22.10 9.67 29.07
N GLU A 292 -22.66 8.76 29.85
CA GLU A 292 -22.56 7.33 29.60
C GLU A 292 -23.66 6.88 28.64
N ILE A 293 -23.29 6.06 27.67
CA ILE A 293 -24.20 5.52 26.66
C ILE A 293 -24.86 4.25 27.19
N LYS A 294 -26.12 4.00 26.82
CA LYS A 294 -26.85 2.77 27.16
C LYS A 294 -27.17 1.96 25.91
N ASN A 295 -27.19 0.63 26.02
CA ASN A 295 -27.62 -0.27 24.96
C ASN A 295 -29.17 -0.33 24.84
N GLU A 296 -29.68 -1.14 23.90
CA GLU A 296 -31.12 -1.34 23.67
C GLU A 296 -31.85 -1.86 24.91
N ASP A 297 -31.16 -2.64 25.75
CA ASP A 297 -31.67 -3.21 26.99
C ASP A 297 -31.59 -2.23 28.19
N GLY A 298 -31.06 -1.02 27.97
CA GLY A 298 -30.91 0.02 28.99
C GLY A 298 -29.72 -0.18 29.94
N GLU A 299 -28.86 -1.15 29.67
CA GLU A 299 -27.59 -1.37 30.35
C GLU A 299 -26.56 -0.33 29.90
N GLY A 300 -25.78 0.18 30.85
CA GLY A 300 -24.71 1.13 30.55
C GLY A 300 -23.58 0.44 29.80
N SER A 301 -23.09 1.07 28.74
CA SER A 301 -21.88 0.64 28.02
C SER A 301 -20.61 0.72 28.88
N GLY A 302 -20.67 1.30 30.09
CA GLY A 302 -19.54 1.49 30.99
C GLY A 302 -18.55 2.56 30.52
N ARG A 303 -18.80 3.19 29.36
CA ARG A 303 -17.88 4.10 28.69
C ARG A 303 -18.58 5.41 28.34
N PRO A 304 -17.96 6.58 28.61
CA PRO A 304 -18.52 7.86 28.23
C PRO A 304 -18.46 8.08 26.71
N VAL A 305 -19.31 8.97 26.21
CA VAL A 305 -19.33 9.38 24.78
C VAL A 305 -17.95 9.83 24.30
N SER A 306 -17.10 10.42 25.15
CA SER A 306 -15.74 10.83 24.77
C SER A 306 -14.81 9.67 24.37
N GLU A 307 -15.05 8.46 24.86
CA GLU A 307 -14.26 7.29 24.48
C GLU A 307 -14.75 6.62 23.20
N GLN A 308 -16.04 6.81 22.88
CA GLN A 308 -16.67 6.27 21.68
C GLN A 308 -16.60 7.27 20.51
N CYS A 309 -16.61 8.57 20.82
CA CYS A 309 -16.54 9.69 19.88
C CYS A 309 -15.36 10.64 20.21
N PRO A 310 -14.11 10.16 20.22
CA PRO A 310 -12.96 10.97 20.64
C PRO A 310 -12.77 12.22 19.77
N VAL A 311 -13.10 12.15 18.48
CA VAL A 311 -12.99 13.28 17.53
C VAL A 311 -14.01 14.37 17.83
N ALA A 312 -15.29 14.01 18.05
CA ALA A 312 -16.33 14.98 18.40
C ALA A 312 -16.06 15.68 19.75
N CYS A 313 -15.34 14.98 20.63
CA CYS A 313 -15.01 15.43 21.97
C CYS A 313 -13.60 16.02 22.12
N ALA A 314 -12.82 16.08 21.03
CA ALA A 314 -11.49 16.67 21.04
C ALA A 314 -11.55 18.18 21.37
N GLY A 315 -10.67 18.65 22.26
CA GLY A 315 -10.54 20.07 22.63
C GLY A 315 -11.45 20.59 23.76
N LEU A 316 -11.99 19.72 24.62
CA LEU A 316 -12.93 20.06 25.73
C LEU A 316 -12.46 19.64 27.13
#